data_AF-W7LJA4-F1
#
_entry.id   AF-W7LJA4-F1
#
_cell.length_a   1.000
_cell.length_b   1.000
_cell.length_c   1.000
_cell.angle_alpha   90.00
_cell.angle_beta   90.00
_cell.angle_gamma   90.00
#
_symmetry.space_group_name_H-M   'P 1'
#
loop_
_entity.id
_entity.type
_entity.pdbx_description
1 polymer ?
#
loop_
_entity_poly.entity_id
_entity_poly.type
_entity_poly.pdbx_seq_one_letter_code
_entity_poly.pdbx_strand_id
1 'polypeptide(L)'
;MTGELQHHSLCIHDLLGAIHEAQVVVDEMYTFCYSTELQNRDREAGVASDVALSLATLLLVVMSPILSLSSSLSSNILTAVAALLLNSILAVLPGKHYLIEKAKEGQEAEQEIMKVEEWAIDRLNGYQRAALRTSQSLQQNIAALELQDIDDAQVLLLVQGRHLQDVIQTLVERNTQDIHERRVKFERAERIATRTEEVTHKIEDKTKLETYMAVKAEIRAEQENQGSKDESTCPNGCTIL
;
A
#
# COMPACT_ATOMS: atom_id res chain seq x y z
N MET A 1 33.12 43.02 23.11
CA MET A 1 32.33 42.53 24.26
C MET A 1 30.82 42.52 24.02
N THR A 2 30.19 43.46 23.32
CA THR A 2 28.73 43.38 23.02
C THR A 2 28.39 42.41 21.87
N GLY A 3 29.28 42.23 20.90
CA GLY A 3 29.06 41.34 19.75
C GLY A 3 29.08 39.85 20.08
N GLU A 4 29.91 39.40 21.04
CA GLU A 4 29.99 37.99 21.46
C GLU A 4 28.73 37.57 22.24
N LEU A 5 28.24 38.44 23.12
CA LEU A 5 26.99 38.22 23.87
C LEU A 5 25.76 38.21 22.96
N GLN A 6 25.74 39.05 21.92
CA GLN A 6 24.66 39.03 20.92
C GLN A 6 24.70 37.77 20.05
N HIS A 7 25.88 37.29 19.66
CA HIS A 7 26.02 36.05 18.89
C HIS A 7 25.63 34.80 19.69
N HIS A 8 26.01 34.71 20.97
CA HIS A 8 25.60 33.62 21.85
C HIS A 8 24.08 33.61 22.08
N SER A 9 23.47 34.78 22.33
CA SER A 9 22.02 34.87 22.51
C SER A 9 21.22 34.50 21.25
N LEU A 10 21.78 34.73 20.05
CA LEU A 10 21.15 34.39 18.78
C LEU A 10 21.19 32.87 18.54
N CYS A 11 22.34 32.20 18.73
CA CYS A 11 22.45 30.75 18.55
C CYS A 11 21.55 29.95 19.51
N ILE A 12 21.38 30.41 20.75
CA ILE A 12 20.47 29.76 21.71
C ILE A 12 19.01 29.88 21.26
N HIS A 13 18.62 31.06 20.78
CA HIS A 13 17.26 31.28 20.28
C HIS A 13 16.99 30.42 19.03
N ASP A 14 17.97 30.31 18.14
CA ASP A 14 17.84 29.52 16.91
C ASP A 14 17.74 28.01 17.21
N LEU A 15 18.54 27.49 18.14
CA LEU A 15 18.44 26.09 18.57
C LEU A 15 17.11 25.79 19.29
N LEU A 16 16.64 26.69 20.16
CA LEU A 16 15.33 26.56 20.81
C LEU A 16 14.19 26.52 19.78
N GLY A 17 14.28 27.37 18.74
CA GLY A 17 13.34 27.35 17.61
C GLY A 17 13.35 26.00 16.88
N ALA A 18 14.53 25.50 16.54
CA ALA A 18 14.69 24.20 15.87
C ALA A 18 14.19 23.02 16.72
N ILE A 19 14.43 23.05 18.04
CA ILE A 19 13.90 22.06 18.99
C ILE A 19 12.38 22.10 19.02
N HIS A 20 11.78 23.29 19.06
CA HIS A 20 10.33 23.44 19.06
C HIS A 20 9.71 22.91 17.76
N GLU A 21 10.25 23.29 16.61
CA GLU A 21 9.81 22.76 15.31
C GLU A 21 9.92 21.24 15.24
N ALA A 22 11.01 20.67 15.78
CA ALA A 22 11.22 19.22 15.83
C ALA A 22 10.18 18.52 16.68
N GLN A 23 9.86 19.06 17.85
CA GLN A 23 8.82 18.53 18.72
C GLN A 23 7.46 18.53 18.04
N VAL A 24 7.09 19.64 17.38
CA VAL A 24 5.82 19.73 16.64
C VAL A 24 5.73 18.64 15.57
N VAL A 25 6.78 18.45 14.76
CA VAL A 25 6.79 17.43 13.71
C VAL A 25 6.72 16.01 14.31
N VAL A 26 7.46 15.75 15.38
CA VAL A 26 7.42 14.46 16.09
C VAL A 26 6.00 14.18 16.62
N ASP A 27 5.37 15.16 17.25
CA ASP A 27 4.02 15.03 17.79
C ASP A 27 2.98 14.82 16.68
N GLU A 28 3.09 15.53 15.56
CA GLU A 28 2.23 15.34 14.40
C GLU A 28 2.38 13.94 13.79
N MET A 29 3.61 13.44 13.64
CA MET A 29 3.87 12.09 13.14
C MET A 29 3.26 11.03 14.04
N TYR A 30 3.47 11.13 15.36
CA TYR A 30 2.84 10.21 16.31
C TYR A 30 1.32 10.30 16.26
N THR A 31 0.77 11.50 16.24
CA THR A 31 -0.68 11.72 16.21
C THR A 31 -1.30 11.12 14.97
N PHE A 32 -0.65 11.23 13.80
CA PHE A 32 -1.14 10.63 12.57
C PHE A 32 -1.24 9.11 12.66
N CYS A 33 -0.19 8.44 13.17
CA CYS A 33 -0.18 6.98 13.34
C CYS A 33 -1.33 6.47 14.23
N TYR A 34 -1.83 7.29 15.15
CA TYR A 34 -2.93 6.95 16.05
C TYR A 34 -4.21 7.73 15.74
N SER A 35 -4.28 8.41 14.59
CA SER A 35 -5.41 9.27 14.27
C SER A 35 -6.66 8.45 13.99
N THR A 36 -7.81 8.97 14.44
CA THR A 36 -9.11 8.38 14.14
C THR A 36 -9.41 8.41 12.64
N GLU A 37 -8.88 9.40 11.91
CA GLU A 37 -9.02 9.49 10.46
C GLU A 37 -8.33 8.31 9.76
N LEU A 38 -7.07 8.01 10.11
CA LEU A 38 -6.35 6.87 9.57
C LEU A 38 -7.07 5.55 9.90
N GLN A 39 -7.49 5.38 11.15
CA GLN A 39 -8.22 4.16 11.57
C GLN A 39 -9.54 3.96 10.83
N ASN A 40 -10.30 5.04 10.64
CA ASN A 40 -11.57 4.97 9.91
C ASN A 40 -11.36 4.60 8.45
N ARG A 41 -10.34 5.17 7.80
CA ARG A 41 -10.04 4.85 6.40
C ARG A 41 -9.45 3.46 6.22
N ASP A 42 -8.58 3.01 7.12
CA ASP A 42 -8.08 1.64 7.10
C ASP A 42 -9.24 0.64 7.31
N ARG A 43 -10.25 1.01 8.10
CA ARG A 43 -11.48 0.22 8.23
C ARG A 43 -12.30 0.20 6.94
N GLU A 44 -12.45 1.33 6.25
CA GLU A 44 -13.13 1.42 4.95
C GLU A 44 -12.43 0.54 3.90
N ALA A 45 -11.10 0.61 3.81
CA ALA A 45 -10.30 -0.26 2.94
C ALA A 45 -10.44 -1.74 3.33
N GLY A 46 -10.52 -2.06 4.63
CA GLY A 46 -10.79 -3.41 5.11
C GLY A 46 -12.16 -3.94 4.65
N VAL A 47 -13.21 -3.12 4.75
CA VAL A 47 -14.55 -3.49 4.26
C VAL A 47 -14.55 -3.70 2.75
N ALA A 48 -13.88 -2.83 1.99
CA ALA A 48 -13.74 -2.98 0.55
C ALA A 48 -12.98 -4.27 0.18
N SER A 49 -11.90 -4.59 0.91
CA SER A 49 -11.16 -5.84 0.75
C SER A 49 -12.02 -7.07 1.03
N ASP A 50 -12.85 -7.05 2.07
CA ASP A 50 -13.75 -8.15 2.40
C ASP A 50 -14.80 -8.38 1.31
N VAL A 51 -15.31 -7.29 0.71
CA VAL A 51 -16.22 -7.35 -0.45
C VAL A 51 -15.50 -7.98 -1.64
N ALA A 52 -14.31 -7.48 -2.00
CA ALA A 52 -13.52 -8.01 -3.12
C ALA A 52 -13.22 -9.52 -2.94
N LEU A 53 -12.82 -9.93 -1.73
CA LEU A 53 -12.55 -11.33 -1.41
C LEU A 53 -13.80 -12.22 -1.48
N SER A 54 -14.94 -11.72 -0.99
CA SER A 54 -16.21 -12.42 -1.05
C SER A 54 -16.67 -12.63 -2.49
N LEU A 55 -16.51 -11.61 -3.34
CA LEU A 55 -16.81 -11.67 -4.77
C LEU A 55 -15.88 -12.65 -5.49
N ALA A 56 -14.58 -12.59 -5.23
CA ALA A 56 -13.61 -13.53 -5.79
C ALA A 56 -13.93 -14.98 -5.41
N THR A 57 -14.28 -15.21 -4.14
CA THR A 57 -14.67 -16.54 -3.63
C THR A 57 -15.93 -17.06 -4.33
N LEU A 58 -16.94 -16.20 -4.47
CA LEU A 58 -18.17 -16.55 -5.18
C LEU A 58 -17.89 -16.91 -6.64
N LEU A 59 -17.05 -16.14 -7.33
CA LEU A 59 -16.65 -16.42 -8.71
C LEU A 59 -15.88 -17.73 -8.84
N LEU A 60 -14.95 -18.03 -7.93
CA LEU A 60 -14.19 -19.30 -7.94
C LEU A 60 -15.09 -20.51 -7.72
N VAL A 61 -16.04 -20.44 -6.77
CA VAL A 61 -17.01 -21.51 -6.52
C VAL A 61 -17.86 -21.77 -7.77
N VAL A 62 -18.31 -20.71 -8.42
CA VAL A 62 -19.08 -20.77 -9.67
C VAL A 62 -18.24 -21.35 -10.82
N MET A 63 -16.95 -21.03 -10.89
CA MET A 63 -16.06 -21.46 -11.97
C MET A 63 -15.47 -22.86 -11.80
N SER A 64 -15.38 -23.36 -10.57
CA SER A 64 -14.76 -24.65 -10.22
C SER A 64 -15.22 -25.83 -11.09
N PRO A 65 -16.52 -26.02 -11.38
CA PRO A 65 -16.99 -27.10 -12.25
C PRO A 65 -16.47 -27.02 -13.71
N ILE A 66 -16.27 -25.80 -14.24
CA ILE A 66 -15.76 -25.58 -15.61
C ILE A 66 -14.25 -25.81 -15.67
N LEU A 67 -13.54 -25.51 -14.58
CA LEU A 67 -12.11 -25.76 -14.45
C LEU A 67 -11.83 -27.25 -14.40
N SER A 68 -12.57 -28.00 -13.58
CA SER A 68 -12.39 -29.44 -13.37
C SER A 68 -12.77 -30.30 -14.58
N LEU A 69 -13.79 -29.91 -15.36
CA LEU A 69 -14.16 -30.67 -16.56
C LEU A 69 -13.07 -30.67 -17.62
N SER A 70 -12.37 -29.55 -17.80
CA SER A 70 -11.40 -29.40 -18.90
C SER A 70 -10.07 -30.12 -18.75
N SER A 71 -9.72 -30.54 -17.54
CA SER A 71 -8.52 -31.36 -17.29
C SER A 71 -8.74 -32.84 -17.60
N SER A 72 -9.97 -33.26 -17.94
CA SER A 72 -10.34 -34.69 -18.07
C SER A 72 -10.68 -35.17 -19.49
N LEU A 73 -10.68 -34.31 -20.51
CA LEU A 73 -11.10 -34.68 -21.87
C LEU A 73 -9.95 -35.28 -22.70
N SER A 74 -9.78 -36.60 -22.66
CA SER A 74 -8.89 -37.35 -23.58
C SER A 74 -9.60 -38.41 -24.44
N SER A 75 -10.95 -38.47 -24.45
CA SER A 75 -11.71 -39.50 -25.19
C SER A 75 -12.96 -38.96 -25.91
N ASN A 76 -13.25 -39.48 -27.10
CA ASN A 76 -14.37 -39.09 -27.99
C ASN A 76 -15.77 -39.46 -27.46
N ILE A 77 -15.89 -40.37 -26.48
CA ILE A 77 -17.16 -40.63 -25.78
C ILE A 77 -17.31 -39.68 -24.59
N LEU A 78 -16.18 -39.31 -23.98
CA LEU A 78 -16.14 -38.27 -22.96
C LEU A 78 -16.51 -36.90 -23.53
N THR A 79 -16.26 -36.60 -24.82
CA THR A 79 -16.61 -35.29 -25.40
C THR A 79 -18.12 -35.03 -25.50
N ALA A 80 -18.94 -36.03 -25.83
CA ALA A 80 -20.40 -35.86 -25.88
C ALA A 80 -21.02 -35.76 -24.47
N VAL A 81 -20.54 -36.58 -23.53
CA VAL A 81 -20.96 -36.52 -22.12
C VAL A 81 -20.48 -35.22 -21.47
N ALA A 82 -19.25 -34.81 -21.75
CA ALA A 82 -18.72 -33.54 -21.29
C ALA A 82 -19.48 -32.36 -21.90
N ALA A 83 -19.86 -32.40 -23.18
CA ALA A 83 -20.66 -31.34 -23.80
C ALA A 83 -22.07 -31.22 -23.17
N LEU A 84 -22.70 -32.35 -22.85
CA LEU A 84 -23.96 -32.38 -22.09
C LEU A 84 -23.78 -31.82 -20.67
N LEU A 85 -22.75 -32.27 -19.94
CA LEU A 85 -22.42 -31.76 -18.61
C LEU A 85 -22.08 -30.27 -18.63
N LEU A 86 -21.37 -29.79 -19.65
CA LEU A 86 -21.02 -28.39 -19.82
C LEU A 86 -22.27 -27.55 -20.06
N ASN A 87 -23.22 -28.02 -20.87
CA ASN A 87 -24.51 -27.35 -21.07
C ASN A 87 -25.34 -27.33 -19.78
N SER A 88 -25.37 -28.43 -19.02
CA SER A 88 -26.06 -28.49 -17.73
C SER A 88 -25.44 -27.53 -16.71
N ILE A 89 -24.11 -27.45 -16.66
CA ILE A 89 -23.40 -26.49 -15.79
C ILE A 89 -23.66 -25.08 -16.28
N LEU A 90 -23.53 -24.79 -17.57
CA LEU A 90 -23.76 -23.48 -18.16
C LEU A 90 -25.19 -22.97 -17.90
N ALA A 91 -26.18 -23.86 -17.80
CA ALA A 91 -27.55 -23.49 -17.44
C ALA A 91 -27.66 -22.99 -15.99
N VAL A 92 -26.88 -23.53 -15.05
CA VAL A 92 -26.89 -23.18 -13.62
C VAL A 92 -25.96 -22.01 -13.29
N LEU A 93 -24.96 -21.75 -14.14
CA LEU A 93 -24.04 -20.64 -13.97
C LEU A 93 -24.76 -19.27 -14.04
N PRO A 94 -24.30 -18.26 -13.28
CA PRO A 94 -24.76 -16.88 -13.41
C PRO A 94 -24.72 -16.35 -14.85
N GLY A 95 -25.64 -15.44 -15.18
CA GLY A 95 -25.62 -14.76 -16.46
C GLY A 95 -24.39 -13.86 -16.61
N LYS A 96 -23.99 -13.58 -17.85
CA LYS A 96 -22.91 -12.61 -18.15
C LYS A 96 -23.13 -11.27 -17.46
N HIS A 97 -24.36 -10.77 -17.47
CA HIS A 97 -24.70 -9.48 -16.85
C HIS A 97 -24.38 -9.47 -15.35
N TYR A 98 -24.71 -10.55 -14.64
CA TYR A 98 -24.38 -10.71 -13.22
C TYR A 98 -22.86 -10.71 -12.99
N LEU A 99 -22.08 -11.39 -13.84
CA LEU A 99 -20.62 -11.38 -13.72
C LEU A 99 -20.02 -10.00 -13.94
N ILE A 100 -20.54 -9.24 -14.91
CA ILE A 100 -20.09 -7.87 -15.19
C ILE A 100 -20.44 -6.94 -14.03
N GLU A 101 -21.64 -7.08 -13.47
CA GLU A 101 -22.05 -6.34 -12.28
C GLU A 101 -21.12 -6.63 -11.09
N LYS A 102 -20.81 -7.90 -10.83
CA LYS A 102 -19.87 -8.29 -9.76
C LYS A 102 -18.44 -7.87 -10.03
N ALA A 103 -18.00 -7.89 -11.28
CA ALA A 103 -16.70 -7.35 -11.67
C ALA A 103 -16.63 -5.84 -11.39
N LYS A 104 -17.71 -5.11 -11.69
CA LYS A 104 -17.80 -3.68 -11.40
C LYS A 104 -17.78 -3.40 -9.90
N GLU A 105 -18.57 -4.13 -9.09
CA GLU A 105 -18.52 -4.02 -7.62
C GLU A 105 -17.11 -4.29 -7.07
N GLY A 106 -16.43 -5.31 -7.59
CA GLY A 106 -15.04 -5.61 -7.22
C GLY A 106 -14.08 -4.49 -7.62
N GLN A 107 -14.22 -3.95 -8.83
CA GLN A 107 -13.40 -2.83 -9.31
C GLN A 107 -13.61 -1.57 -8.47
N GLU A 108 -14.85 -1.24 -8.11
CA GLU A 108 -15.17 -0.12 -7.22
C GLU A 108 -14.52 -0.32 -5.84
N ALA A 109 -14.53 -1.54 -5.29
CA ALA A 109 -13.86 -1.86 -4.04
C ALA A 109 -12.34 -1.65 -4.11
N GLU A 110 -11.68 -2.12 -5.19
CA GLU A 110 -10.24 -1.90 -5.40
C GLU A 110 -9.90 -0.42 -5.56
N GLN A 111 -10.76 0.36 -6.23
CA GLN A 111 -10.59 1.81 -6.35
C GLN A 111 -10.70 2.53 -4.99
N GLU A 112 -11.58 2.08 -4.09
CA GLU A 112 -11.64 2.63 -2.74
C GLU A 112 -10.38 2.30 -1.93
N ILE A 113 -9.84 1.08 -2.05
CA ILE A 113 -8.54 0.72 -1.46
C ILE A 113 -7.44 1.66 -1.98
N MET A 114 -7.36 1.86 -3.30
CA MET A 114 -6.38 2.77 -3.91
C MET A 114 -6.47 4.18 -3.33
N LYS A 115 -7.67 4.76 -3.20
CA LYS A 115 -7.87 6.11 -2.65
C LYS A 115 -7.39 6.22 -1.20
N VAL A 116 -7.64 5.20 -0.39
CA VAL A 116 -7.19 5.17 1.01
C VAL A 116 -5.66 5.10 1.08
N GLU A 117 -5.05 4.21 0.30
CA GLU A 117 -3.60 4.03 0.32
C GLU A 117 -2.85 5.23 -0.28
N GLU A 118 -3.35 5.82 -1.37
CA GLU A 118 -2.79 7.04 -1.97
C GLU A 118 -2.79 8.19 -0.96
N TRP A 119 -3.93 8.43 -0.29
CA TRP A 119 -4.04 9.46 0.74
C TRP A 119 -3.06 9.23 1.89
N ALA A 120 -2.93 7.99 2.37
CA ALA A 120 -2.03 7.66 3.46
C ALA A 120 -0.56 7.85 3.06
N ILE A 121 -0.19 7.41 1.85
CA ILE A 121 1.15 7.62 1.29
C ILE A 121 1.47 9.11 1.19
N ASP A 122 0.55 9.93 0.68
CA ASP A 122 0.74 11.38 0.55
C ASP A 122 0.96 12.06 1.90
N ARG A 123 0.18 11.68 2.91
CA ARG A 123 0.33 12.20 4.28
C ARG A 123 1.67 11.79 4.89
N LEU A 124 2.03 10.51 4.81
CA LEU A 124 3.31 10.00 5.33
C LEU A 124 4.50 10.66 4.63
N ASN A 125 4.44 10.85 3.31
CA ASN A 125 5.45 11.59 2.54
C ASN A 125 5.53 13.07 2.96
N GLY A 126 4.39 13.69 3.28
CA GLY A 126 4.34 15.04 3.83
C GLY A 126 5.10 15.15 5.15
N TYR A 127 4.79 14.26 6.09
CA TYR A 127 5.47 14.20 7.38
C TYR A 127 6.95 13.86 7.27
N GLN A 128 7.32 12.90 6.42
CA GLN A 128 8.73 12.54 6.20
C GLN A 128 9.53 13.73 5.66
N ARG A 129 8.96 14.52 4.72
CA ARG A 129 9.61 15.74 4.22
C ARG A 129 9.77 16.80 5.31
N ALA A 130 8.77 16.98 6.17
CA ALA A 130 8.88 17.88 7.32
C ALA A 130 9.97 17.42 8.28
N ALA A 131 9.97 16.13 8.65
CA ALA A 131 10.94 15.52 9.55
C ALA A 131 12.38 15.66 9.04
N LEU A 132 12.63 15.41 7.75
CA LEU A 132 13.95 15.56 7.15
C LEU A 132 14.44 17.03 7.19
N ARG A 133 13.57 17.99 6.88
CA ARG A 133 13.92 19.42 6.97
C ARG A 133 14.25 19.83 8.39
N THR A 134 13.45 19.40 9.34
CA THR A 134 13.64 19.76 10.75
C THR A 134 14.86 19.07 11.36
N SER A 135 15.13 17.82 10.98
CA SER A 135 16.38 17.12 11.34
C SER A 135 17.61 17.86 10.82
N GLN A 136 17.58 18.34 9.57
CA GLN A 136 18.65 19.14 9.00
C GLN A 136 18.82 20.48 9.75
N SER A 137 17.73 21.15 10.09
CA SER A 137 17.74 22.40 10.89
C SER A 137 18.36 22.15 12.27
N LEU A 138 17.94 21.10 12.98
CA LEU A 138 18.53 20.69 14.25
C LEU A 138 20.03 20.43 14.12
N GLN A 139 20.44 19.67 13.10
CA GLN A 139 21.85 19.33 12.88
C GLN A 139 22.72 20.58 12.69
N GLN A 140 22.24 21.55 11.92
CA GLN A 140 22.96 22.81 11.70
C GLN A 140 23.09 23.63 12.98
N ASN A 141 22.01 23.75 13.75
CA ASN A 141 22.00 24.51 15.00
C ASN A 141 22.85 23.85 16.10
N ILE A 142 22.81 22.53 16.21
CA ILE A 142 23.67 21.76 17.12
C ILE A 142 25.14 21.96 16.75
N ALA A 143 25.51 21.79 15.47
CA ALA A 143 26.88 21.98 15.02
C ALA A 143 27.38 23.43 15.24
N ALA A 144 26.52 24.43 15.05
CA ALA A 144 26.85 25.83 15.31
C ALA A 144 27.11 26.11 16.79
N LEU A 145 26.37 25.46 17.70
CA LEU A 145 26.53 25.60 19.14
C LEU A 145 27.77 24.85 19.65
N GLU A 146 28.09 23.68 19.07
CA GLU A 146 29.27 22.88 19.42
C GLU A 146 30.61 23.56 19.10
N LEU A 147 30.60 24.57 18.22
CA LEU A 147 31.78 25.38 17.88
C LEU A 147 32.06 26.50 18.90
N GLN A 148 31.21 26.67 19.92
CA GLN A 148 31.30 27.72 20.94
C GLN A 148 31.71 27.16 22.31
N ASP A 149 32.10 28.03 23.24
CA ASP A 149 32.27 27.64 24.65
C ASP A 149 30.88 27.45 25.28
N ILE A 150 30.54 26.19 25.55
CA ILE A 150 29.20 25.76 25.96
C ILE A 150 29.02 25.95 27.47
N ASP A 151 27.94 26.60 27.89
CA ASP A 151 27.51 26.67 29.30
C ASP A 151 26.55 25.53 29.69
N ASP A 152 26.31 25.32 30.99
CA ASP A 152 25.46 24.23 31.49
C ASP A 152 24.02 24.25 30.95
N ALA A 153 23.46 25.42 30.65
CA ALA A 153 22.10 25.53 30.08
C ALA A 153 22.07 25.13 28.60
N GLN A 154 23.15 25.44 27.88
CA GLN A 154 23.35 25.02 26.49
C GLN A 154 23.61 23.51 26.37
N VAL A 155 24.25 22.89 27.37
CA VAL A 155 24.40 21.42 27.43
C VAL A 155 23.04 20.72 27.43
N LEU A 156 22.06 21.22 28.20
CA LEU A 156 20.72 20.64 28.24
C LEU A 156 20.02 20.72 26.88
N LEU A 157 20.14 21.86 26.20
CA LEU A 157 19.57 22.06 24.86
C LEU A 157 20.21 21.14 23.81
N LEU A 158 21.52 20.94 23.89
CA LEU A 158 22.24 20.00 23.02
C LEU A 158 21.77 18.56 23.23
N VAL A 159 21.61 18.13 24.48
CA VAL A 159 21.08 16.80 24.80
C VAL A 159 19.66 16.62 24.25
N GLN A 160 18.80 17.62 24.43
CA GLN A 160 17.44 17.59 23.91
C GLN A 160 17.40 17.58 22.37
N GLY A 161 18.21 18.41 21.72
CA GLY A 161 18.31 18.47 20.27
C GLY A 161 18.78 17.14 19.67
N ARG A 162 19.85 16.55 20.22
CA ARG A 162 20.36 15.23 19.80
C ARG A 162 19.33 14.13 20.01
N HIS A 163 18.65 14.12 21.16
CA HIS A 163 17.56 13.17 21.39
C HIS A 163 16.45 13.28 20.34
N LEU A 164 16.07 14.51 19.96
CA LEU A 164 15.08 14.73 18.91
C LEU A 164 15.56 14.29 17.53
N GLN A 165 16.86 14.41 17.22
CA GLN A 165 17.43 13.86 15.99
C GLN A 165 17.29 12.33 15.93
N ASP A 166 17.62 11.63 17.02
CA ASP A 166 17.48 10.17 17.11
C ASP A 166 16.03 9.72 16.95
N VAL A 167 15.10 10.45 17.59
CA VAL A 167 13.65 10.20 17.49
C VAL A 167 13.17 10.43 16.05
N ILE A 168 13.55 11.55 15.42
CA ILE A 168 13.18 11.85 14.04
C ILE A 168 13.72 10.79 13.09
N GLN A 169 14.97 10.36 13.26
CA GLN A 169 15.55 9.30 12.42
C GLN A 169 14.73 8.01 12.52
N THR A 170 14.43 7.57 13.74
CA THR A 170 13.62 6.37 13.99
C THR A 170 12.23 6.48 13.34
N LEU A 171 11.60 7.65 13.43
CA LEU A 171 10.28 7.89 12.83
C LEU A 171 10.35 7.91 11.29
N VAL A 172 11.42 8.46 10.71
CA VAL A 172 11.62 8.46 9.25
C VAL A 172 11.83 7.04 8.72
N GLU A 173 12.61 6.22 9.41
CA GLU A 173 12.81 4.81 9.06
C GLU A 173 11.48 4.03 9.10
N ARG A 174 10.71 4.20 10.18
CA ARG A 174 9.37 3.61 10.31
C ARG A 174 8.42 4.08 9.21
N ASN A 175 8.31 5.39 8.98
CA ASN A 175 7.45 5.93 7.93
C ASN A 175 7.85 5.42 6.53
N THR A 176 9.13 5.23 6.28
CA THR A 176 9.61 4.68 5.01
C THR A 176 9.09 3.25 4.79
N GLN A 177 9.13 2.42 5.83
CA GLN A 177 8.56 1.07 5.79
C GLN A 177 7.04 1.12 5.60
N ASP A 178 6.33 1.98 6.34
CA ASP A 178 4.87 2.11 6.24
C ASP A 178 4.45 2.58 4.83
N ILE A 179 5.17 3.55 4.24
CA ILE A 179 4.94 4.00 2.86
C ILE A 179 5.16 2.84 1.88
N HIS A 180 6.22 2.04 2.06
CA HIS A 180 6.49 0.91 1.18
C HIS A 180 5.37 -0.13 1.23
N GLU A 181 4.93 -0.53 2.42
CA GLU A 181 3.85 -1.51 2.59
C GLU A 181 2.53 -1.02 1.99
N ARG A 182 2.18 0.25 2.20
CA ARG A 182 0.99 0.85 1.60
C ARG A 182 1.09 0.95 0.09
N ARG A 183 2.29 1.24 -0.45
CA ARG A 183 2.52 1.26 -1.90
C ARG A 183 2.32 -0.11 -2.53
N VAL A 184 2.80 -1.17 -1.89
CA VAL A 184 2.56 -2.55 -2.36
C VAL A 184 1.06 -2.86 -2.42
N LYS A 185 0.28 -2.41 -1.43
CA LYS A 185 -1.19 -2.57 -1.43
C LYS A 185 -1.84 -1.76 -2.56
N PHE A 186 -1.47 -0.50 -2.73
CA PHE A 186 -1.93 0.35 -3.83
C PHE A 186 -1.66 -0.29 -5.20
N GLU A 187 -0.42 -0.69 -5.46
CA GLU A 187 -0.02 -1.30 -6.74
C GLU A 187 -0.69 -2.67 -6.98
N ARG A 188 -1.05 -3.38 -5.91
CA ARG A 188 -1.87 -4.59 -6.02
C ARG A 188 -3.29 -4.25 -6.43
N ALA A 189 -3.93 -3.30 -5.76
CA ALA A 189 -5.30 -2.89 -6.05
C ALA A 189 -5.43 -2.31 -7.46
N GLU A 190 -4.47 -1.46 -7.87
CA GLU A 190 -4.38 -0.90 -9.22
C GLU A 190 -4.31 -2.01 -10.28
N ARG A 191 -3.41 -2.98 -10.11
CA ARG A 191 -3.31 -4.11 -11.05
C ARG A 191 -4.62 -4.89 -11.17
N ILE A 192 -5.30 -5.15 -10.05
CA ILE A 192 -6.57 -5.88 -10.05
C ILE A 192 -7.66 -5.05 -10.73
N ALA A 193 -7.77 -3.76 -10.42
CA ALA A 193 -8.75 -2.86 -11.01
C ALA A 193 -8.57 -2.74 -12.54
N THR A 194 -7.35 -2.44 -13.00
CA THR A 194 -7.04 -2.35 -14.44
C THR A 194 -7.30 -3.68 -15.14
N ARG A 195 -6.88 -4.80 -14.54
CA ARG A 195 -7.11 -6.12 -15.14
C ARG A 195 -8.59 -6.46 -15.23
N THR A 196 -9.37 -6.12 -14.21
CA THR A 196 -10.82 -6.32 -14.19
C THR A 196 -11.49 -5.53 -15.31
N GLU A 197 -11.08 -4.28 -15.53
CA GLU A 197 -11.56 -3.45 -16.63
C GLU A 197 -11.23 -4.04 -18.01
N GLU A 198 -9.97 -4.45 -18.23
CA GLU A 198 -9.54 -5.11 -19.47
C GLU A 198 -10.36 -6.37 -19.76
N VAL A 199 -10.53 -7.23 -18.76
CA VAL A 199 -11.28 -8.48 -18.90
C VAL A 199 -12.75 -8.18 -19.19
N THR A 200 -13.34 -7.19 -18.52
CA THR A 200 -14.73 -6.76 -18.73
C THR A 200 -14.96 -6.27 -20.16
N HIS A 201 -14.06 -5.44 -20.69
CA HIS A 201 -14.12 -5.04 -22.10
C HIS A 201 -13.94 -6.22 -23.06
N LYS A 202 -13.00 -7.14 -22.79
CA LYS A 202 -12.79 -8.34 -23.63
C LYS A 202 -14.01 -9.28 -23.67
N ILE A 203 -14.93 -9.21 -22.71
CA ILE A 203 -16.12 -10.07 -22.65
C ILE A 203 -17.40 -9.35 -23.06
N GLU A 204 -17.35 -8.05 -23.35
CA GLU A 204 -18.51 -7.20 -23.62
C GLU A 204 -19.33 -7.65 -24.84
N ASP A 205 -18.68 -8.20 -25.88
CA ASP A 205 -19.35 -8.75 -27.06
C ASP A 205 -19.49 -10.29 -27.05
N LYS A 206 -19.02 -10.95 -25.99
CA LYS A 206 -19.01 -12.41 -25.89
C LYS A 206 -20.34 -12.97 -25.42
N THR A 207 -20.66 -14.18 -25.88
CA THR A 207 -21.75 -14.99 -25.32
C THR A 207 -21.41 -15.45 -23.89
N LYS A 208 -22.40 -15.98 -23.15
CA LYS A 208 -22.20 -16.52 -21.80
C LYS A 208 -21.09 -17.57 -21.75
N LEU A 209 -21.08 -18.52 -22.70
CA LEU A 209 -20.07 -19.57 -22.78
C LEU A 209 -18.67 -19.00 -23.06
N GLU A 210 -18.56 -18.09 -24.04
CA GLU A 210 -17.29 -17.45 -24.40
C GLU A 210 -16.74 -16.58 -23.26
N THR A 211 -17.62 -15.94 -22.48
CA THR A 211 -17.26 -15.19 -21.27
C THR A 211 -16.57 -16.11 -20.27
N TYR A 212 -17.19 -17.25 -19.96
CA TYR A 212 -16.62 -18.22 -19.02
C TYR A 212 -15.31 -18.83 -19.50
N MET A 213 -15.18 -19.11 -20.79
CA MET A 213 -13.94 -19.58 -21.38
C MET A 213 -12.83 -18.53 -21.33
N ALA A 214 -13.16 -17.26 -21.58
CA ALA A 214 -12.21 -16.15 -21.50
C ALA A 214 -11.72 -15.91 -20.05
N VAL A 215 -12.63 -15.83 -19.08
CA VAL A 215 -12.29 -15.65 -17.66
C VAL A 215 -11.39 -16.79 -17.18
N LYS A 216 -11.69 -18.02 -17.56
CA LYS A 216 -10.87 -19.18 -17.25
C LYS A 216 -9.47 -19.12 -17.85
N ALA A 217 -9.33 -18.67 -19.09
CA ALA A 217 -8.03 -18.51 -19.72
C ALA A 217 -7.17 -17.51 -18.94
N GLU A 218 -7.76 -16.42 -18.46
CA GLU A 218 -7.04 -15.43 -17.65
C GLU A 218 -6.67 -15.94 -16.27
N ILE A 219 -7.56 -16.67 -15.58
CA ILE A 219 -7.22 -17.33 -14.30
C ILE A 219 -6.02 -18.29 -14.48
N ARG A 220 -6.01 -19.06 -15.56
CA ARG A 220 -4.90 -19.98 -15.84
C ARG A 220 -3.60 -19.23 -16.15
N ALA A 221 -3.66 -18.19 -16.97
CA ALA A 221 -2.49 -17.36 -17.27
C ALA A 221 -1.92 -16.70 -16.01
N GLU A 222 -2.76 -16.27 -15.06
CA GLU A 222 -2.29 -15.76 -13.78
C GLU A 222 -1.62 -16.83 -12.91
N GLN A 223 -2.17 -18.05 -12.85
CA GLN A 223 -1.57 -19.16 -12.10
C GLN A 223 -0.20 -19.56 -12.66
N GLU A 224 -0.04 -19.57 -13.98
CA GLU A 224 1.23 -19.86 -14.65
C GLU A 224 2.26 -18.73 -14.45
N ASN A 225 1.81 -17.48 -14.44
CA ASN A 225 2.64 -16.31 -14.15
C ASN A 225 3.02 -16.17 -12.66
N GLN A 226 2.23 -16.71 -11.74
CA GLN A 226 2.58 -16.77 -10.30
C GLN A 226 3.59 -17.89 -10.01
N GLY A 227 3.41 -19.07 -10.61
CA GLY A 227 4.35 -20.19 -10.48
C GLY A 227 5.76 -19.94 -11.04
N SER A 228 5.95 -18.86 -11.82
CA SER A 228 7.24 -18.41 -12.35
C SER A 228 7.85 -17.23 -11.60
N LYS A 229 7.14 -16.63 -10.64
CA LYS A 229 7.62 -15.49 -9.83
C LYS A 229 8.02 -15.86 -8.39
N ASP A 230 7.73 -17.08 -7.94
CA ASP A 230 8.16 -17.57 -6.62
C ASP A 230 9.67 -17.87 -6.52
N GLU A 231 10.46 -17.66 -7.58
CA GLU A 231 11.94 -17.71 -7.52
C GLU A 231 12.60 -16.36 -7.14
N SER A 232 11.88 -15.24 -7.03
CA SER A 232 12.46 -14.02 -6.47
C SER A 232 12.32 -14.00 -4.94
N THR A 233 13.06 -14.91 -4.32
CA THR A 233 13.48 -14.78 -2.91
C THR A 233 14.09 -13.39 -2.75
N CYS A 234 13.59 -12.58 -1.81
CA CYS A 234 14.31 -11.38 -1.37
C CYS A 234 15.77 -11.75 -1.14
N PRO A 235 16.75 -11.14 -1.83
CA PRO A 235 18.13 -11.38 -1.48
C PRO A 235 18.31 -10.84 -0.07
N ASN A 236 18.49 -11.75 0.88
CA ASN A 236 19.01 -11.47 2.20
C ASN A 236 20.20 -10.51 2.06
N GLY A 237 20.07 -9.30 2.58
CA GLY A 237 21.17 -8.34 2.66
C GLY A 237 20.91 -6.95 2.10
N CYS A 238 19.86 -6.25 2.57
CA CYS A 238 19.97 -4.80 2.72
C CYS A 238 20.62 -4.53 4.08
N THR A 239 21.93 -4.66 4.13
CA THR A 239 22.74 -4.09 5.21
C THR A 239 22.80 -2.59 4.94
N ILE A 240 22.11 -1.81 5.78
CA ILE A 240 22.30 -0.36 5.84
C ILE A 240 23.66 -0.15 6.51
N LEU A 241 24.62 0.40 5.77
CA LEU A 241 25.76 1.14 6.31
C LEU A 241 25.35 2.60 6.44
#